data_AF-A0A845S6I4-F1
#
_entry.id   AF-A0A845S6I4-F1
#
_cell.length_a   1.000
_cell.length_b   1.000
_cell.length_c   1.000
_cell.angle_alpha   90.00
_cell.angle_beta   90.00
_cell.angle_gamma   90.00
#
_symmetry.space_group_name_H-M   'P 1'
#
loop_
_entity.id
_entity.type
_entity.pdbx_description
1 polymer ?
#
loop_
_entity_poly.entity_id
_entity_poly.type
_entity_poly.pdbx_seq_one_letter_code
_entity_poly.pdbx_strand_id
1 'polypeptide(L)'
;MHDHTLQYWFLVIPFGFGLAIDLFIATLSRFRDEHLTTLNWAGALGLTHSLGPVISFMLFWTIGKSYPSLQNWLGLLGALLIFLVVYEIVHEEMGKHPTVSISSALSHLLPTSKRSARHFVIVMSVSWDALLCAPALIPLAESGDWNTVQLGGAFLVFGLMAGVTAYTTLKVASQWRTQHFSNISKLVHYKLAGSFFALSVISGFGVMAFGTALGKEFNLLSSLMVSTSFMAFIFLLNQETLRQQALLEATEAINGTVD
;
A
#
# COMPACT_ATOMS: atom_id res chain seq x y z
N MET A 1 -2.41 32.39 23.23
CA MET A 1 -1.57 31.26 22.81
C MET A 1 -2.50 30.06 22.70
N HIS A 2 -2.96 29.76 21.49
CA HIS A 2 -3.65 28.48 21.27
C HIS A 2 -2.61 27.38 21.36
N ASP A 3 -2.97 26.30 22.05
CA ASP A 3 -2.06 25.22 22.40
C ASP A 3 -1.78 24.37 21.14
N HIS A 4 -0.77 24.78 20.36
CA HIS A 4 -0.34 24.12 19.13
C HIS A 4 -0.01 22.63 19.37
N THR A 5 0.33 22.26 20.60
CA THR A 5 0.59 20.88 21.03
C THR A 5 -0.67 20.00 20.99
N LEU A 6 -1.85 20.55 21.27
CA LEU A 6 -3.10 19.77 21.33
C LEU A 6 -3.65 19.51 19.92
N GLN A 7 -3.55 20.48 19.01
CA GLN A 7 -3.85 20.30 17.58
C GLN A 7 -2.90 19.30 16.92
N TYR A 8 -1.62 19.35 17.30
CA TYR A 8 -0.60 18.40 16.84
C TYR A 8 -0.96 16.94 17.16
N TRP A 9 -1.27 16.62 18.43
CA TRP A 9 -1.65 15.25 18.82
C TRP A 9 -2.97 14.83 18.18
N PHE A 10 -3.91 15.76 18.00
CA PHE A 10 -5.21 15.47 17.38
C PHE A 10 -5.10 15.07 15.89
N LEU A 11 -4.02 15.45 15.20
CA LEU A 11 -3.80 15.10 13.80
C LEU A 11 -2.85 13.91 13.63
N VAL A 12 -1.82 13.80 14.47
CA VAL A 12 -0.86 12.69 14.42
C VAL A 12 -1.46 11.37 14.90
N ILE A 13 -2.33 11.40 15.93
CA ILE A 13 -2.93 10.17 16.46
C ILE A 13 -3.84 9.49 15.42
N PRO A 14 -4.82 10.17 14.78
CA PRO A 14 -5.63 9.55 13.73
C PRO A 14 -4.81 9.08 12.53
N PHE A 15 -3.76 9.82 12.15
CA PHE A 15 -2.85 9.41 11.09
C PHE A 15 -2.13 8.10 11.44
N GLY A 16 -1.57 8.00 12.65
CA GLY A 16 -0.93 6.79 13.15
C GLY A 16 -1.90 5.60 13.25
N PHE A 17 -3.16 5.84 13.65
CA PHE A 17 -4.20 4.81 13.65
C PHE A 17 -4.58 4.36 12.24
N GLY A 18 -4.71 5.29 11.29
CA GLY A 18 -4.99 4.97 9.89
C GLY A 18 -3.92 4.05 9.30
N LEU A 19 -2.64 4.40 9.52
CA LEU A 19 -1.49 3.60 9.12
C LEU A 19 -1.49 2.22 9.79
N ALA A 20 -1.76 2.14 11.10
CA ALA A 20 -1.82 0.87 11.80
C ALA A 20 -2.95 -0.03 11.28
N ILE A 21 -4.13 0.53 11.01
CA ILE A 21 -5.27 -0.21 10.45
C ILE A 21 -4.98 -0.71 9.05
N ASP A 22 -4.38 0.13 8.19
CA ASP A 22 -4.02 -0.28 6.83
C ASP A 22 -3.02 -1.44 6.84
N LEU A 23 -1.95 -1.32 7.62
CA LEU A 23 -0.96 -2.37 7.77
C LEU A 23 -1.51 -3.64 8.41
N PHE A 24 -2.46 -3.51 9.34
CA PHE A 24 -3.16 -4.63 9.93
C PHE A 24 -3.97 -5.36 8.85
N ILE A 25 -4.79 -4.64 8.07
CA ILE A 25 -5.61 -5.23 7.00
C ILE A 25 -4.70 -5.84 5.92
N ALA A 26 -3.66 -5.15 5.49
CA ALA A 26 -2.72 -5.60 4.47
C ALA A 26 -1.93 -6.85 4.90
N THR A 27 -1.59 -6.96 6.18
CA THR A 27 -0.91 -8.15 6.72
C THR A 27 -1.90 -9.30 6.90
N LEU A 28 -3.09 -9.02 7.44
CA LEU A 28 -4.10 -10.02 7.72
C LEU A 28 -4.75 -10.56 6.44
N SER A 29 -4.90 -9.77 5.38
CA SER A 29 -5.39 -10.27 4.08
C SER A 29 -4.46 -11.31 3.47
N ARG A 30 -3.17 -11.29 3.86
CA ARG A 30 -2.14 -12.26 3.47
C ARG A 30 -1.88 -13.31 4.54
N PHE A 31 -2.85 -13.53 5.43
CA PHE A 31 -2.67 -14.47 6.52
C PHE A 31 -2.40 -15.90 6.06
N ARG A 32 -2.57 -16.27 4.79
CA ARG A 32 -2.25 -17.61 4.27
C ARG A 32 -0.90 -17.72 3.57
N ASP A 33 -0.18 -16.60 3.36
CA ASP A 33 1.13 -16.62 2.72
C ASP A 33 2.22 -17.06 3.71
N GLU A 34 2.57 -18.34 3.67
CA GLU A 34 3.58 -18.97 4.54
C GLU A 34 4.97 -18.35 4.41
N HIS A 35 5.21 -17.61 3.34
CA HIS A 35 6.50 -17.01 3.06
C HIS A 35 6.66 -15.64 3.72
N LEU A 36 5.61 -15.08 4.31
CA LEU A 36 5.70 -13.89 5.14
C LEU A 36 6.42 -14.23 6.46
N THR A 37 7.57 -13.61 6.65
CA THR A 37 8.40 -13.70 7.86
C THR A 37 8.49 -12.32 8.50
N THR A 38 8.88 -12.29 9.78
CA THR A 38 9.15 -11.03 10.49
C THR A 38 10.12 -10.13 9.72
N LEU A 39 11.17 -10.69 9.14
CA LEU A 39 12.20 -9.89 8.46
C LEU A 39 11.72 -9.38 7.10
N ASN A 40 11.18 -10.27 6.25
CA ASN A 40 10.81 -9.88 4.89
C ASN A 40 9.51 -9.07 4.82
N TRP A 41 8.62 -9.16 5.81
CA TRP A 41 7.37 -8.43 5.82
C TRP A 41 7.40 -7.29 6.82
N ALA A 42 7.41 -7.59 8.11
CA ALA A 42 7.34 -6.55 9.14
C ALA A 42 8.58 -5.64 9.13
N GLY A 43 9.77 -6.21 8.93
CA GLY A 43 11.01 -5.45 8.76
C GLY A 43 10.97 -4.59 7.49
N ALA A 44 10.53 -5.15 6.36
CA ALA A 44 10.42 -4.41 5.11
C ALA A 44 9.40 -3.28 5.19
N LEU A 45 8.21 -3.52 5.74
CA LEU A 45 7.18 -2.50 5.98
C LEU A 45 7.68 -1.42 6.94
N GLY A 46 8.37 -1.79 8.02
CA GLY A 46 8.93 -0.81 8.94
C GLY A 46 9.99 0.08 8.25
N LEU A 47 10.83 -0.50 7.40
CA LEU A 47 11.81 0.24 6.61
C LEU A 47 11.15 1.15 5.57
N THR A 48 10.19 0.66 4.79
CA THR A 48 9.53 1.46 3.77
C THR A 48 8.67 2.57 4.37
N HIS A 49 8.06 2.36 5.54
CA HIS A 49 7.30 3.39 6.24
C HIS A 49 8.17 4.33 7.08
N SER A 50 9.46 4.01 7.25
CA SER A 50 10.47 4.95 7.75
C SER A 50 11.05 5.80 6.62
N LEU A 51 11.53 5.14 5.57
CA LEU A 51 12.32 5.74 4.50
C LEU A 51 11.45 6.35 3.40
N GLY A 52 10.28 5.77 3.12
CA GLY A 52 9.34 6.27 2.12
C GLY A 52 8.97 7.73 2.37
N PRO A 53 8.46 8.10 3.56
CA PRO A 53 8.15 9.49 3.87
C PRO A 53 9.38 10.41 3.75
N VAL A 54 10.57 9.96 4.16
CA VAL A 54 11.82 10.74 4.03
C VAL A 54 12.18 10.97 2.56
N ILE A 55 12.17 9.91 1.75
CA ILE A 55 12.46 9.94 0.32
C ILE A 55 11.46 10.86 -0.37
N SER A 56 10.19 10.75 -0.03
CA SER A 56 9.13 11.58 -0.59
C SER A 56 9.23 13.03 -0.18
N PHE A 57 9.55 13.32 1.08
CA PHE A 57 9.82 14.68 1.52
C PHE A 57 10.97 15.28 0.70
N MET A 58 12.06 14.55 0.50
CA MET A 58 13.17 15.05 -0.32
C MET A 58 12.79 15.19 -1.80
N LEU A 59 12.09 14.22 -2.38
CA LEU A 59 11.78 14.17 -3.80
C LEU A 59 10.59 15.04 -4.23
N PHE A 60 9.53 15.15 -3.44
CA PHE A 60 8.32 15.86 -3.83
C PHE A 60 8.27 17.27 -3.23
N TRP A 61 8.75 17.46 -2.00
CA TRP A 61 8.70 18.78 -1.38
C TRP A 61 9.89 19.65 -1.76
N THR A 62 11.11 19.18 -1.53
CA THR A 62 12.31 19.97 -1.83
C THR A 62 12.42 20.24 -3.32
N ILE A 63 12.26 19.20 -4.16
CA ILE A 63 12.32 19.36 -5.61
C ILE A 63 11.07 20.08 -6.15
N GLY A 64 9.88 19.78 -5.63
CA GLY A 64 8.65 20.42 -6.11
C GLY A 64 8.61 21.92 -5.86
N LYS A 65 9.04 22.38 -4.67
CA LYS A 65 9.18 23.81 -4.37
C LYS A 65 10.21 24.51 -5.26
N SER A 66 11.31 23.84 -5.59
CA SER A 66 12.38 24.42 -6.39
C SER A 66 12.14 24.34 -7.90
N TYR A 67 11.39 23.34 -8.38
CA TYR A 67 11.19 23.05 -9.80
C TYR A 67 9.77 22.53 -10.09
N PRO A 68 8.76 23.41 -10.25
CA PRO A 68 7.37 23.01 -10.49
C PRO A 68 7.19 22.10 -11.72
N SER A 69 7.94 22.33 -12.80
CA SER A 69 7.90 21.46 -13.98
C SER A 69 8.36 20.03 -13.68
N LEU A 70 9.33 19.86 -12.78
CA LEU A 70 9.82 18.55 -12.36
C LEU A 70 8.80 17.85 -11.45
N GLN A 71 8.05 18.61 -10.64
CA GLN A 71 6.94 18.07 -9.86
C GLN A 71 5.88 17.41 -10.74
N ASN A 72 5.54 18.01 -11.89
CA ASN A 72 4.57 17.43 -12.82
C ASN A 72 5.06 16.08 -13.39
N TRP A 73 6.34 16.01 -13.77
CA TRP A 73 6.95 14.77 -14.26
C TRP A 73 7.02 13.69 -13.18
N LEU A 74 7.33 14.06 -11.94
CA LEU A 74 7.32 13.14 -10.80
C LEU A 74 5.90 12.64 -10.48
N GLY A 75 4.90 13.51 -10.59
CA GLY A 75 3.49 13.12 -10.47
C GLY A 75 3.08 12.11 -11.55
N LEU A 76 3.48 12.34 -12.80
CA LEU A 76 3.19 11.43 -13.92
C LEU A 76 3.89 10.08 -13.75
N LEU A 77 5.16 10.10 -13.33
CA LEU A 77 5.93 8.89 -13.04
C LEU A 77 5.29 8.10 -11.88
N GLY A 78 4.91 8.79 -10.81
CA GLY A 78 4.22 8.18 -9.67
C GLY A 78 2.90 7.53 -10.07
N ALA A 79 2.07 8.24 -10.84
CA ALA A 79 0.82 7.71 -11.37
C ALA A 79 1.05 6.46 -12.24
N LEU A 80 2.03 6.51 -13.15
CA LEU A 80 2.39 5.39 -14.02
C LEU A 80 2.80 4.16 -13.20
N LEU A 81 3.68 4.33 -12.21
CA LEU A 81 4.14 3.24 -11.35
C LEU A 81 2.98 2.63 -10.55
N ILE A 82 2.12 3.46 -9.97
CA ILE A 82 0.95 2.99 -9.21
C ILE A 82 -0.01 2.22 -10.11
N PHE A 83 -0.34 2.73 -11.29
CA PHE A 83 -1.23 2.03 -12.21
C PHE A 83 -0.64 0.73 -12.76
N LEU A 84 0.68 0.66 -12.97
CA LEU A 84 1.36 -0.59 -13.31
C LEU A 84 1.30 -1.61 -12.16
N VAL A 85 1.46 -1.18 -10.91
CA VAL A 85 1.28 -2.05 -9.73
C VAL A 85 -0.16 -2.56 -9.64
N VAL A 86 -1.15 -1.68 -9.80
CA VAL A 86 -2.57 -2.06 -9.81
C VAL A 86 -2.85 -3.05 -10.93
N TYR A 87 -2.32 -2.82 -12.13
CA TYR A 87 -2.44 -3.73 -13.27
C TYR A 87 -1.87 -5.11 -12.97
N GLU A 88 -0.67 -5.17 -12.38
CA GLU A 88 0.00 -6.41 -12.01
C GLU A 88 -0.79 -7.17 -10.93
N ILE A 89 -1.27 -6.50 -9.88
CA ILE A 89 -2.08 -7.12 -8.82
C ILE A 89 -3.43 -7.62 -9.36
N VAL A 90 -4.11 -6.87 -10.23
CA VAL A 90 -5.37 -7.32 -10.84
C VAL A 90 -5.16 -8.58 -11.67
N HIS A 91 -4.10 -8.64 -12.48
CA HIS A 91 -3.80 -9.84 -13.26
C HIS A 91 -3.47 -11.03 -12.36
N GLU A 92 -2.73 -10.81 -11.28
CA GLU A 92 -2.43 -11.82 -10.28
C GLU A 92 -3.70 -12.37 -9.61
N GLU A 93 -4.63 -11.50 -9.20
CA GLU A 93 -5.93 -11.90 -8.62
C GLU A 93 -6.81 -12.68 -9.62
N MET A 94 -6.56 -12.52 -10.92
CA MET A 94 -7.20 -13.28 -12.00
C MET A 94 -6.45 -14.58 -12.34
N GLY A 95 -5.34 -14.90 -11.68
CA GLY A 95 -4.49 -16.04 -12.00
C GLY A 95 -3.76 -15.92 -13.35
N LYS A 96 -3.60 -14.69 -13.86
CA LYS A 96 -3.00 -14.40 -15.17
C LYS A 96 -1.59 -13.80 -15.02
N HIS A 97 -0.76 -14.02 -16.03
CA HIS A 97 0.51 -13.32 -16.15
C HIS A 97 0.29 -11.96 -16.83
N PRO A 98 0.67 -10.84 -16.19
CA PRO A 98 0.58 -9.53 -16.82
C PRO A 98 1.56 -9.41 -18.00
N THR A 99 1.11 -8.80 -19.10
CA THR A 99 1.97 -8.55 -20.29
C THR A 99 3.13 -7.60 -20.00
N VAL A 100 2.93 -6.67 -19.06
CA VAL A 100 3.95 -5.77 -18.53
C VAL A 100 4.01 -5.97 -17.02
N SER A 101 5.18 -6.32 -16.50
CA SER A 101 5.39 -6.65 -15.09
C SER A 101 6.56 -5.88 -14.52
N ILE A 102 6.31 -5.12 -13.44
CA ILE A 102 7.36 -4.45 -12.69
C ILE A 102 8.22 -5.52 -12.01
N SER A 103 7.61 -6.56 -11.44
CA SER A 103 8.39 -7.62 -10.77
C SER A 103 9.34 -8.35 -11.73
N SER A 104 8.92 -8.61 -12.97
CA SER A 104 9.77 -9.19 -14.01
C SER A 104 10.94 -8.25 -14.36
N ALA A 105 10.65 -6.97 -14.64
CA ALA A 105 11.69 -5.98 -14.92
C ALA A 105 12.69 -5.84 -13.77
N LEU A 106 12.20 -5.80 -12.52
CA LEU A 106 13.03 -5.69 -11.33
C LEU A 106 13.93 -6.93 -11.15
N SER A 107 13.41 -8.13 -11.42
CA SER A 107 14.18 -9.38 -11.35
C SER A 107 15.28 -9.49 -12.42
N HIS A 108 15.16 -8.72 -13.51
CA HIS A 108 16.20 -8.58 -14.53
C HIS A 108 17.23 -7.51 -14.15
N LEU A 109 16.80 -6.41 -13.52
CA LEU A 109 17.66 -5.28 -13.14
C LEU A 109 18.46 -5.52 -11.86
N LEU A 110 17.87 -6.23 -10.90
CA LEU A 110 18.51 -6.63 -9.65
C LEU A 110 18.69 -8.15 -9.69
N PRO A 111 19.87 -8.70 -9.33
CA PRO A 111 20.13 -10.14 -9.30
C PRO A 111 19.35 -10.82 -8.16
N THR A 112 18.04 -10.79 -8.25
CA THR A 112 17.07 -11.20 -7.25
C THR A 112 16.11 -12.19 -7.88
N SER A 113 15.63 -13.15 -7.09
CA SER A 113 14.66 -14.11 -7.60
C SER A 113 13.36 -13.40 -8.01
N LYS A 114 12.63 -13.92 -9.00
CA LYS A 114 11.29 -13.43 -9.37
C LYS A 114 10.36 -13.31 -8.17
N ARG A 115 10.49 -14.23 -7.21
CA ARG A 115 9.73 -14.23 -5.96
C ARG A 115 10.12 -13.09 -5.03
N SER A 116 11.42 -12.80 -4.89
CA SER A 116 11.91 -11.65 -4.13
C SER A 116 11.46 -10.32 -4.76
N ALA A 117 11.47 -10.23 -6.09
CA ALA A 117 10.97 -9.07 -6.81
C ALA A 117 9.45 -8.90 -6.63
N ARG A 118 8.67 -9.98 -6.68
CA ARG A 118 7.24 -9.97 -6.38
C ARG A 118 6.97 -9.51 -4.95
N HIS A 119 7.70 -10.08 -3.98
CA HIS A 119 7.58 -9.68 -2.58
C HIS A 119 7.87 -8.20 -2.38
N PHE A 120 8.88 -7.67 -3.06
CA PHE A 120 9.17 -6.24 -3.06
C PHE A 120 8.01 -5.42 -3.63
N VAL A 121 7.44 -5.81 -4.78
CA VAL A 121 6.26 -5.12 -5.35
C VAL A 121 5.07 -5.13 -4.38
N ILE A 122 4.86 -6.23 -3.66
CA ILE A 122 3.80 -6.33 -2.65
C ILE A 122 4.08 -5.43 -1.45
N VAL A 123 5.31 -5.40 -0.92
CA VAL A 123 5.67 -4.49 0.17
C VAL A 123 5.52 -3.05 -0.29
N MET A 124 6.00 -2.72 -1.49
CA MET A 124 5.86 -1.39 -2.07
C MET A 124 4.40 -1.00 -2.31
N SER A 125 3.54 -1.95 -2.71
CA SER A 125 2.11 -1.67 -2.93
C SER A 125 1.40 -1.24 -1.66
N VAL A 126 1.79 -1.82 -0.53
CA VAL A 126 1.32 -1.46 0.82
C VAL A 126 2.02 -0.22 1.37
N SER A 127 3.17 0.18 0.81
CA SER A 127 3.95 1.32 1.33
C SER A 127 3.85 2.59 0.48
N TRP A 128 3.00 2.60 -0.55
CA TRP A 128 2.80 3.77 -1.40
C TRP A 128 2.13 4.91 -0.64
N ASP A 129 1.23 4.61 0.29
CA ASP A 129 0.63 5.59 1.18
C ASP A 129 1.69 6.31 2.03
N ALA A 130 2.71 5.59 2.52
CA ALA A 130 3.83 6.15 3.27
C ALA A 130 4.76 6.99 2.40
N LEU A 131 5.02 6.57 1.15
CA LEU A 131 5.69 7.45 0.19
C LEU A 131 4.84 8.70 -0.03
N LEU A 132 3.53 8.61 -0.16
CA LEU A 132 2.69 9.77 -0.47
C LEU A 132 2.25 10.57 0.76
N CYS A 133 2.60 10.14 1.98
CA CYS A 133 2.17 10.82 3.19
C CYS A 133 2.98 12.07 3.51
N ALA A 134 4.21 12.19 3.00
CA ALA A 134 5.07 13.33 3.31
C ALA A 134 4.42 14.67 2.94
N PRO A 135 3.87 14.88 1.73
CA PRO A 135 3.08 16.08 1.40
C PRO A 135 1.96 16.41 2.41
N ALA A 136 1.28 15.40 2.95
CA ALA A 136 0.20 15.59 3.92
C ALA A 136 0.70 15.98 5.33
N LEU A 137 1.91 15.55 5.69
CA LEU A 137 2.54 15.85 6.99
C LEU A 137 3.29 17.19 7.00
N ILE A 138 3.41 17.87 5.87
CA ILE A 138 4.15 19.12 5.77
C ILE A 138 3.40 20.33 6.33
N PRO A 139 2.11 20.56 6.03
CA PRO A 139 1.34 21.60 6.72
C PRO A 139 1.31 21.39 8.24
N LEU A 140 1.38 20.12 8.66
CA LEU A 140 1.52 19.69 10.05
C LEU A 140 2.89 20.08 10.64
N ALA A 141 3.97 19.85 9.89
CA ALA A 141 5.31 20.29 10.29
C ALA A 141 5.43 21.82 10.35
N GLU A 142 4.82 22.53 9.38
CA GLU A 142 4.83 24.00 9.32
C GLU A 142 3.98 24.63 10.44
N SER A 143 2.83 24.03 10.79
CA SER A 143 1.98 24.52 11.90
C SER A 143 2.52 24.18 13.30
N GLY A 144 3.39 23.16 13.40
CA GLY A 144 4.06 22.76 14.63
C GLY A 144 5.45 23.36 14.83
N ASP A 145 5.94 24.21 13.91
CA ASP A 145 7.31 24.74 13.87
C ASP A 145 8.40 23.64 13.93
N TRP A 146 8.15 22.53 13.25
CA TRP A 146 9.06 21.40 13.24
C TRP A 146 10.26 21.64 12.32
N ASN A 147 11.46 21.48 12.87
CA ASN A 147 12.65 21.44 12.04
C ASN A 147 12.77 20.08 11.31
N THR A 148 13.62 20.03 10.28
CA THR A 148 13.85 18.84 9.45
C THR A 148 14.24 17.59 10.25
N VAL A 149 14.95 17.77 11.37
CA VAL A 149 15.36 16.65 12.24
C VAL A 149 14.17 16.08 12.99
N GLN A 150 13.28 16.93 13.52
CA GLN A 150 12.05 16.50 14.20
C GLN A 150 11.10 15.79 13.23
N LEU A 151 10.93 16.33 12.02
CA LEU A 151 10.13 15.70 10.97
C LEU A 151 10.71 14.35 10.55
N GLY A 152 12.03 14.27 10.33
CA GLY A 152 12.71 13.01 10.02
C GLY A 152 12.60 11.98 11.15
N GLY A 153 12.73 12.42 12.41
CA GLY A 153 12.53 11.59 13.59
C GLY A 153 11.11 11.04 13.69
N ALA A 154 10.09 11.85 13.37
CA ALA A 154 8.69 11.39 13.34
C ALA A 154 8.48 10.27 12.31
N PHE A 155 9.09 10.37 11.12
CA PHE A 155 9.03 9.31 10.12
C PHE A 155 9.64 7.99 10.62
N LEU A 156 10.75 8.04 11.35
CA LEU A 156 11.33 6.84 11.98
C LEU A 156 10.39 6.21 13.01
N VAL A 157 9.70 7.03 13.81
CA VAL A 157 8.69 6.52 14.77
C VAL A 157 7.52 5.87 14.04
N PHE A 158 7.01 6.48 12.97
CA PHE A 158 5.94 5.87 12.16
C PHE A 158 6.38 4.55 11.54
N GLY A 159 7.60 4.45 11.03
CA GLY A 159 8.12 3.18 10.52
C GLY A 159 8.34 2.12 11.60
N LEU A 160 8.76 2.50 12.81
CA LEU A 160 8.80 1.57 13.94
C LEU A 160 7.39 1.06 14.28
N MET A 161 6.41 1.96 14.37
CA MET A 161 5.01 1.61 14.61
C MET A 161 4.46 0.69 13.52
N ALA A 162 4.80 0.97 12.26
CA ALA A 162 4.44 0.13 11.12
C ALA A 162 5.01 -1.29 11.28
N GLY A 163 6.29 -1.41 11.60
CA GLY A 163 6.95 -2.70 11.82
C GLY A 163 6.36 -3.48 12.99
N VAL A 164 6.08 -2.82 14.12
CA VAL A 164 5.44 -3.44 15.29
C VAL A 164 4.02 -3.90 14.96
N THR A 165 3.25 -3.09 14.23
CA THR A 165 1.89 -3.44 13.82
C THR A 165 1.88 -4.62 12.85
N ALA A 166 2.76 -4.60 11.86
CA ALA A 166 2.91 -5.72 10.93
C ALA A 166 3.37 -7.00 11.65
N TYR A 167 4.30 -6.90 12.60
CA TYR A 167 4.78 -8.04 13.39
C TYR A 167 3.67 -8.66 14.26
N THR A 168 2.94 -7.82 15.01
CA THR A 168 1.84 -8.27 15.86
C THR A 168 0.73 -8.89 15.02
N THR A 169 0.40 -8.29 13.89
CA THR A 169 -0.57 -8.84 12.95
C THR A 169 -0.09 -10.14 12.32
N LEU A 170 1.21 -10.29 12.02
CA LEU A 170 1.78 -11.55 11.53
C LEU A 170 1.56 -12.69 12.52
N LYS A 171 1.70 -12.41 13.82
CA LYS A 171 1.42 -13.42 14.85
C LYS A 171 -0.04 -13.84 14.86
N VAL A 172 -0.96 -12.88 14.77
CA VAL A 172 -2.41 -13.16 14.66
C VAL A 172 -2.69 -13.98 13.39
N ALA A 173 -2.14 -13.56 12.25
CA ALA A 173 -2.25 -14.26 10.98
C ALA A 173 -1.72 -15.69 11.06
N SER A 174 -0.56 -15.91 11.68
CA SER A 174 0.02 -17.23 11.90
C SER A 174 -0.88 -18.12 12.78
N GLN A 175 -1.52 -17.55 13.81
CA GLN A 175 -2.50 -18.29 14.62
C GLN A 175 -3.78 -18.60 13.84
N TRP A 176 -4.17 -17.75 12.89
CA TRP A 176 -5.33 -18.01 12.03
C TRP A 176 -5.06 -19.05 10.95
N ARG A 177 -3.80 -19.22 10.51
CA ARG A 177 -3.43 -20.30 9.57
C ARG A 177 -3.77 -21.68 10.09
N THR A 178 -3.63 -21.88 11.40
CA THR A 178 -3.88 -23.19 12.03
C THR A 178 -5.37 -23.44 12.30
N GLN A 179 -6.26 -22.48 12.03
CA GLN A 179 -7.70 -22.66 12.17
C GLN A 179 -8.33 -23.12 10.85
N HIS A 180 -9.07 -24.23 10.89
CA HIS A 180 -9.85 -24.69 9.73
C HIS A 180 -11.09 -23.81 9.54
N PHE A 181 -11.15 -23.09 8.42
CA PHE A 181 -12.31 -22.31 8.04
C PHE A 181 -13.39 -23.23 7.44
N SER A 182 -14.55 -23.30 8.09
CA SER A 182 -15.65 -24.18 7.67
C SER A 182 -16.46 -23.66 6.47
N ASN A 183 -16.23 -22.43 6.00
CA ASN A 183 -17.04 -21.80 4.96
C ASN A 183 -16.18 -21.14 3.87
N ILE A 184 -15.87 -21.90 2.81
CA ILE A 184 -15.15 -21.45 1.61
C ILE A 184 -15.83 -20.23 0.98
N SER A 185 -17.15 -20.25 0.86
CA SER A 185 -17.87 -19.19 0.17
C SER A 185 -17.73 -17.84 0.86
N LYS A 186 -17.74 -17.80 2.19
CA LYS A 186 -17.49 -16.58 2.96
C LYS A 186 -16.06 -16.08 2.77
N LEU A 187 -15.09 -16.99 2.78
CA LEU A 187 -13.69 -16.64 2.58
C LEU A 187 -13.45 -16.00 1.20
N VAL A 188 -14.01 -16.59 0.14
CA VAL A 188 -13.95 -16.04 -1.22
C VAL A 188 -14.55 -14.63 -1.27
N HIS A 189 -15.70 -14.42 -0.64
CA HIS A 189 -16.34 -13.12 -0.62
C HIS A 189 -15.50 -12.06 0.10
N TYR A 190 -14.96 -12.38 1.29
CA TYR A 190 -14.11 -11.45 2.03
C TYR A 190 -12.79 -11.15 1.31
N LYS A 191 -12.19 -12.16 0.65
CA LYS A 191 -10.99 -11.95 -0.17
C LYS A 191 -11.27 -10.94 -1.28
N LEU A 192 -12.30 -11.18 -2.10
CA LEU A 192 -12.63 -10.31 -3.23
C LEU A 192 -13.02 -8.90 -2.79
N ALA A 193 -13.80 -8.76 -1.72
CA ALA A 193 -14.15 -7.47 -1.16
C ALA A 193 -12.88 -6.72 -0.66
N GLY A 194 -12.00 -7.43 0.04
CA GLY A 194 -10.72 -6.88 0.51
C GLY A 194 -9.84 -6.39 -0.64
N SER A 195 -9.65 -7.20 -1.68
CA SER A 195 -8.86 -6.83 -2.86
C SER A 195 -9.49 -5.65 -3.59
N PHE A 196 -10.82 -5.60 -3.72
CA PHE A 196 -11.53 -4.47 -4.31
C PHE A 196 -11.27 -3.16 -3.56
N PHE A 197 -11.42 -3.15 -2.23
CA PHE A 197 -11.18 -1.95 -1.42
C PHE A 197 -9.71 -1.53 -1.45
N ALA A 198 -8.78 -2.48 -1.28
CA ALA A 198 -7.35 -2.19 -1.32
C ALA A 198 -6.92 -1.59 -2.65
N LEU A 199 -7.33 -2.21 -3.77
CA LEU A 199 -7.02 -1.70 -5.10
C LEU A 199 -7.66 -0.33 -5.35
N SER A 200 -8.89 -0.09 -4.88
CA SER A 200 -9.56 1.21 -4.99
C SER A 200 -8.82 2.32 -4.24
N VAL A 201 -8.23 2.02 -3.07
CA VAL A 201 -7.41 2.99 -2.33
C VAL A 201 -6.10 3.24 -3.07
N ILE A 202 -5.39 2.19 -3.47
CA ILE A 202 -4.10 2.28 -4.19
C ILE A 202 -4.27 3.06 -5.50
N SER A 203 -5.25 2.73 -6.35
CA SER A 203 -5.49 3.49 -7.57
C SER A 203 -6.03 4.90 -7.30
N GLY A 204 -6.63 5.16 -6.12
CA GLY A 204 -7.01 6.51 -5.69
C GLY A 204 -5.78 7.40 -5.55
N PHE A 205 -4.70 6.88 -4.97
CA PHE A 205 -3.41 7.57 -4.94
C PHE A 205 -2.83 7.79 -6.34
N GLY A 206 -3.00 6.84 -7.26
CA GLY A 206 -2.61 6.99 -8.67
C GLY A 206 -3.37 8.12 -9.38
N VAL A 207 -4.68 8.22 -9.16
CA VAL A 207 -5.53 9.31 -9.68
C VAL A 207 -5.10 10.66 -9.10
N MET A 208 -4.79 10.73 -7.81
CA MET A 208 -4.32 11.95 -7.17
C MET A 208 -2.96 12.39 -7.74
N ALA A 209 -2.00 11.47 -7.89
CA ALA A 209 -0.70 11.75 -8.50
C ALA A 209 -0.85 12.22 -9.96
N PHE A 210 -1.77 11.62 -10.71
CA PHE A 210 -2.11 12.05 -12.07
C PHE A 210 -2.73 13.46 -12.09
N GLY A 211 -3.61 13.77 -11.13
CA GLY A 211 -4.14 15.12 -10.92
C GLY A 211 -3.03 16.15 -10.75
N THR A 212 -2.12 15.89 -9.81
CA THR A 212 -0.96 16.74 -9.55
C THR A 212 -0.13 16.95 -10.82
N ALA A 213 0.08 15.90 -11.62
CA ALA A 213 0.80 16.01 -12.90
C ALA A 213 0.12 16.94 -13.91
N LEU A 214 -1.22 17.02 -13.85
CA LEU A 214 -2.03 17.92 -14.68
C LEU A 214 -2.20 19.32 -14.07
N GLY A 215 -1.57 19.60 -12.92
CA GLY A 215 -1.78 20.85 -12.18
C GLY A 215 -3.19 20.99 -11.61
N LYS A 216 -3.90 19.87 -11.39
CA LYS A 216 -5.24 19.84 -10.80
C LYS A 216 -5.19 19.24 -9.41
N GLU A 217 -5.82 19.90 -8.45
CA GLU A 217 -5.98 19.36 -7.11
C GLU A 217 -7.17 18.39 -7.07
N PHE A 218 -6.93 17.10 -7.27
CA PHE A 218 -7.90 16.09 -6.86
C PHE A 218 -7.78 15.89 -5.35
N ASN A 219 -8.85 16.21 -4.61
CA ASN A 219 -8.92 15.84 -3.21
C ASN A 219 -9.10 14.31 -3.07
N LEU A 220 -8.75 13.78 -1.89
CA LEU A 220 -8.80 12.34 -1.62
C LEU A 220 -10.16 11.72 -1.97
N LEU A 221 -11.27 12.39 -1.63
CA LEU A 221 -12.61 11.88 -1.89
C LEU A 221 -12.89 11.72 -3.38
N SER A 222 -12.58 12.74 -4.18
CA SER A 222 -12.77 12.70 -5.64
C SER A 222 -11.91 11.62 -6.30
N SER A 223 -10.66 11.49 -5.86
CA SER A 223 -9.75 10.43 -6.32
C SER A 223 -10.28 9.04 -5.98
N LEU A 224 -10.79 8.85 -4.76
CA LEU A 224 -11.39 7.59 -4.33
C LEU A 224 -12.66 7.27 -5.11
N MET A 225 -13.51 8.25 -5.42
CA MET A 225 -14.73 8.04 -6.22
C MET A 225 -14.41 7.58 -7.64
N VAL A 226 -13.48 8.24 -8.32
CA VAL A 226 -13.03 7.84 -9.66
C VAL A 226 -12.42 6.45 -9.62
N SER A 227 -11.51 6.23 -8.67
CA SER A 227 -10.81 4.97 -8.50
C SER A 227 -11.73 3.79 -8.20
N THR A 228 -12.66 3.97 -7.24
CA THR A 228 -13.66 2.95 -6.88
C THR A 228 -14.57 2.63 -8.06
N SER A 229 -14.99 3.64 -8.83
CA SER A 229 -15.81 3.41 -10.03
C SER A 229 -15.07 2.62 -11.09
N PHE A 230 -13.80 2.94 -11.31
CA PHE A 230 -12.95 2.23 -12.26
C PHE A 230 -12.66 0.79 -11.82
N MET A 231 -12.34 0.58 -10.54
CA MET A 231 -12.17 -0.77 -9.97
C MET A 231 -13.47 -1.57 -10.02
N ALA A 232 -14.62 -0.94 -9.76
CA ALA A 232 -15.91 -1.62 -9.85
C ALA A 232 -16.17 -2.11 -11.28
N PHE A 233 -15.87 -1.27 -12.28
CA PHE A 233 -15.94 -1.67 -13.69
C PHE A 233 -15.03 -2.86 -14.00
N ILE A 234 -13.75 -2.83 -13.57
CA ILE A 234 -12.82 -3.95 -13.76
C ILE A 234 -13.32 -5.23 -13.09
N PHE A 235 -13.75 -5.15 -11.83
CA PHE A 235 -14.22 -6.31 -11.07
C PHE A 235 -15.51 -6.89 -11.66
N LEU A 236 -16.43 -6.05 -12.12
CA LEU A 236 -17.66 -6.49 -12.81
C LEU A 236 -17.35 -7.18 -14.13
N LEU A 237 -16.44 -6.62 -14.94
CA LEU A 237 -16.01 -7.25 -16.20
C LEU A 237 -15.33 -8.60 -16.00
N ASN A 238 -14.65 -8.82 -14.87
CA ASN A 238 -13.83 -10.00 -14.62
C ASN A 238 -14.38 -10.87 -13.47
N GLN A 239 -15.64 -10.71 -13.09
CA GLN A 239 -16.20 -11.29 -11.87
C GLN A 239 -16.08 -12.82 -11.83
N GLU A 240 -16.34 -13.49 -12.95
CA GLU A 240 -16.26 -14.95 -13.04
C GLU A 240 -14.84 -15.46 -12.84
N THR A 241 -13.86 -14.86 -13.54
CA THR A 241 -12.45 -15.21 -13.43
C THR A 241 -11.92 -14.97 -12.01
N LEU A 242 -12.20 -13.80 -11.44
CA LEU A 242 -11.80 -13.45 -10.08
C LEU A 242 -12.40 -14.43 -9.05
N ARG A 243 -13.68 -14.79 -9.22
CA ARG A 243 -14.36 -15.73 -8.32
C ARG A 243 -13.81 -17.15 -8.44
N GLN A 244 -13.52 -17.63 -9.65
CA GLN A 244 -12.94 -18.95 -9.87
C GLN A 244 -11.54 -19.04 -9.24
N GLN A 245 -10.70 -18.04 -9.46
CA GLN A 245 -9.35 -17.99 -8.90
C GLN A 245 -9.38 -17.92 -7.36
N ALA A 246 -10.23 -17.06 -6.79
CA ALA A 246 -10.40 -16.98 -5.35
C ALA A 246 -10.93 -18.29 -4.73
N LEU A 247 -11.79 -19.01 -5.44
CA LEU A 247 -12.30 -20.32 -4.99
C LEU A 247 -11.23 -21.40 -5.04
N LEU A 248 -10.39 -21.41 -6.07
CA LEU A 248 -9.23 -22.30 -6.19
C LEU A 248 -8.29 -22.10 -5.00
N GLU A 249 -7.83 -20.87 -4.77
CA GLU A 249 -6.94 -20.55 -3.66
C GLU A 249 -7.57 -20.84 -2.29
N ALA A 250 -8.86 -20.56 -2.11
CA ALA A 250 -9.57 -20.86 -0.88
C ALA A 250 -9.63 -22.36 -0.59
N THR A 251 -9.77 -23.17 -1.65
CA THR A 251 -9.84 -24.65 -1.59
C THR A 251 -8.47 -25.25 -1.32
N GLU A 252 -7.43 -24.82 -2.05
CA GLU A 252 -6.04 -25.22 -1.84
C GLU A 252 -5.61 -24.98 -0.39
N ALA A 253 -5.93 -23.79 0.13
CA ALA A 253 -5.54 -23.46 1.49
C ALA A 253 -6.45 -24.02 2.60
N ILE A 254 -7.52 -24.77 2.28
CA ILE A 254 -8.27 -25.57 3.28
C ILE A 254 -7.82 -27.02 3.27
N ASN A 255 -7.55 -27.57 2.09
CA ASN A 255 -7.14 -28.97 1.96
C ASN A 255 -5.68 -29.19 2.40
N GLY A 256 -4.95 -28.12 2.70
CA GLY A 256 -3.50 -28.13 2.78
C GLY A 256 -2.94 -28.31 1.37
N THR A 257 -1.80 -27.69 1.09
CA THR A 257 -0.95 -28.20 0.01
C THR A 257 -0.70 -29.66 0.33
N VAL A 258 -1.29 -30.55 -0.47
CA VAL A 258 -0.92 -31.96 -0.51
C VAL A 258 0.47 -31.98 -1.13
N ASP A 259 1.48 -31.74 -0.30
CA ASP A 259 2.90 -32.00 -0.54
C ASP A 259 3.44 -32.80 0.65
#